data_AF-A0A076F8Y1-F1
#
_entry.id   AF-A0A076F8Y1-F1
#
_cell.length_a   1.000
_cell.length_b   1.000
_cell.length_c   1.000
_cell.angle_alpha   90.00
_cell.angle_beta   90.00
_cell.angle_gamma   90.00
#
_symmetry.space_group_name_H-M   'P 1'
#
loop_
_entity.id
_entity.type
_entity.pdbx_description
1 polymer ?
#
loop_
_entity_poly.entity_id
_entity_poly.type
_entity_poly.pdbx_seq_one_letter_code
_entity_poly.pdbx_strand_id
1 'polypeptide(L)'
;MLTTRLHLGEYRDFELLKDDDLSKFRHSKIAKSSIIYANNIKFLIIKDGSAKLSYIDGSKEFIINFLQPGNMIFLDKNCVVEILNDSDILELNIKDISELFENRDFSMSLVNSLIRNVVMQRQIIADIVFGNLELRLENFLRNLANEQNENLRDKSIVTLPFSITVLANLLGFERQSVSTTFNKLLRSGVLQKYGKNKFILA
;
A
#
# COMPACT_ATOMS: atom_id res chain seq x y z
N MET A 1 -1.56 15.43 0.75
CA MET A 1 -0.71 14.84 1.80
C MET A 1 0.05 13.68 1.18
N LEU A 2 1.35 13.56 1.40
CA LEU A 2 2.14 12.41 0.90
C LEU A 2 1.99 11.24 1.89
N THR A 3 0.99 10.39 1.67
CA THR A 3 0.84 9.12 2.41
C THR A 3 1.87 8.11 1.91
N THR A 4 2.42 7.27 2.79
CA THR A 4 3.28 6.18 2.32
C THR A 4 2.46 5.10 1.63
N ARG A 5 3.18 4.16 1.02
CA ARG A 5 2.63 2.94 0.44
C ARG A 5 2.04 1.98 1.48
N LEU A 6 2.16 2.27 2.78
CA LEU A 6 1.49 1.52 3.85
C LEU A 6 0.05 1.97 4.09
N HIS A 7 -0.29 3.21 3.71
CA HIS A 7 -1.61 3.80 3.83
C HIS A 7 -2.22 3.61 5.24
N LEU A 8 -1.60 4.24 6.25
CA LEU A 8 -2.01 4.14 7.66
C LEU A 8 -3.24 5.00 8.00
N GLY A 9 -3.82 5.70 7.02
CA GLY A 9 -5.07 6.44 7.15
C GLY A 9 -6.28 5.62 6.68
N GLU A 10 -7.42 5.79 7.37
CA GLU A 10 -8.69 5.17 7.00
C GLU A 10 -9.26 5.77 5.69
N TYR A 11 -9.67 4.93 4.74
CA TYR A 11 -10.44 5.36 3.57
C TYR A 11 -11.92 5.16 3.82
N ARG A 12 -12.63 6.23 4.17
CA ARG A 12 -14.09 6.17 4.39
C ARG A 12 -14.92 6.40 3.12
N ASP A 13 -14.27 6.59 1.97
CA ASP A 13 -14.93 6.78 0.67
C ASP A 13 -15.91 5.63 0.33
N PHE A 14 -15.63 4.39 0.75
CA PHE A 14 -16.55 3.26 0.54
C PHE A 14 -17.75 3.23 1.51
N GLU A 15 -17.67 3.92 2.66
CA GLU A 15 -18.78 4.02 3.63
C GLU A 15 -19.91 4.91 3.09
N LEU A 16 -19.67 5.64 1.99
CA LEU A 16 -20.65 6.42 1.25
C LEU A 16 -21.53 5.55 0.31
N LEU A 17 -21.17 4.28 0.10
CA LEU A 17 -21.95 3.35 -0.73
C LEU A 17 -23.13 2.78 0.06
N LYS A 18 -24.31 2.73 -0.57
CA LYS A 18 -25.50 2.17 0.07
C LYS A 18 -25.52 0.65 -0.10
N ASP A 19 -26.29 -0.03 0.75
CA ASP A 19 -26.42 -1.49 0.68
C ASP A 19 -26.89 -1.96 -0.71
N ASP A 20 -27.74 -1.19 -1.40
CA ASP A 20 -28.17 -1.47 -2.78
C ASP A 20 -26.99 -1.48 -3.77
N ASP A 21 -26.06 -0.53 -3.66
CA ASP A 21 -24.84 -0.49 -4.49
C ASP A 21 -23.91 -1.66 -4.15
N LEU A 22 -23.72 -1.90 -2.85
CA LEU A 22 -22.88 -2.98 -2.33
C LEU A 22 -23.44 -4.36 -2.71
N SER A 23 -24.75 -4.50 -2.87
CA SER A 23 -25.41 -5.75 -3.30
C SER A 23 -25.03 -6.18 -4.73
N LYS A 24 -24.61 -5.23 -5.60
CA LYS A 24 -24.17 -5.53 -6.97
C LYS A 24 -22.80 -6.24 -7.02
N PHE A 25 -22.02 -6.19 -5.94
CA PHE A 25 -20.73 -6.86 -5.84
C PHE A 25 -20.88 -8.32 -5.43
N ARG A 26 -19.96 -9.17 -5.87
CA ARG A 26 -19.77 -10.49 -5.25
C ARG A 26 -19.03 -10.31 -3.92
N HIS A 27 -19.71 -10.56 -2.82
CA HIS A 27 -19.11 -10.60 -1.48
C HIS A 27 -18.33 -11.90 -1.31
N SER A 28 -17.10 -11.82 -0.81
CA SER A 28 -16.23 -12.97 -0.57
C SER A 28 -15.48 -12.80 0.75
N LYS A 29 -15.68 -13.72 1.68
CA LYS A 29 -14.82 -13.84 2.87
C LYS A 29 -13.57 -14.63 2.46
N ILE A 30 -12.39 -14.05 2.65
CA ILE A 30 -11.13 -14.63 2.21
C ILE A 30 -10.18 -14.75 3.39
N ALA A 31 -9.70 -15.96 3.64
CA ALA A 31 -8.80 -16.25 4.76
C ALA A 31 -7.40 -15.67 4.54
N LYS A 32 -6.71 -15.37 5.64
CA LYS A 32 -5.30 -14.99 5.71
C LYS A 32 -4.40 -15.89 4.84
N SER A 33 -3.40 -15.27 4.22
CA SER A 33 -2.44 -15.87 3.27
C SER A 33 -3.02 -16.35 1.94
N SER A 34 -4.31 -16.15 1.68
CA SER A 34 -4.87 -16.38 0.34
C SER A 34 -4.36 -15.34 -0.66
N ILE A 35 -4.23 -15.71 -1.92
CA ILE A 35 -3.81 -14.81 -3.01
C ILE A 35 -4.91 -14.71 -4.07
N ILE A 36 -5.32 -13.48 -4.38
CA ILE A 36 -6.24 -13.18 -5.48
C ILE A 36 -5.43 -12.89 -6.75
N TYR A 37 -5.79 -13.57 -7.83
CA TYR A 37 -5.25 -13.36 -9.18
C TYR A 37 -6.34 -12.87 -10.15
N ALA A 38 -5.93 -12.27 -11.26
CA ALA A 38 -6.80 -11.71 -12.28
C ALA A 38 -6.33 -12.05 -13.70
N ASN A 39 -7.03 -12.94 -14.42
CA ASN A 39 -6.72 -13.23 -15.83
C ASN A 39 -7.13 -12.08 -16.77
N ASN A 40 -8.13 -11.31 -16.37
CA ASN A 40 -8.63 -10.07 -16.98
C ASN A 40 -8.78 -9.03 -15.88
N ILE A 41 -8.87 -7.74 -16.22
CA ILE A 41 -9.05 -6.65 -15.23
C ILE A 41 -10.24 -6.95 -14.31
N LYS A 42 -9.97 -7.07 -13.00
CA LYS A 42 -10.97 -7.17 -11.94
C LYS A 42 -11.02 -5.86 -11.16
N PHE A 43 -12.21 -5.48 -10.70
CA PHE A 43 -12.37 -4.42 -9.71
C PHE A 43 -12.60 -5.05 -8.33
N LEU A 44 -11.84 -4.61 -7.32
CA LEU A 44 -11.95 -5.08 -5.95
C LEU A 44 -12.09 -3.89 -4.98
N ILE A 45 -12.90 -4.06 -3.94
CA ILE A 45 -12.94 -3.18 -2.77
C ILE A 45 -12.61 -4.02 -1.53
N ILE A 46 -11.67 -3.56 -0.71
CA ILE A 46 -11.48 -4.10 0.64
C ILE A 46 -12.59 -3.55 1.52
N LYS A 47 -13.52 -4.40 1.98
CA LYS A 47 -14.60 -3.98 2.89
C LYS A 47 -14.17 -4.07 4.35
N ASP A 48 -13.46 -5.12 4.71
CA ASP A 48 -12.86 -5.32 6.03
C ASP A 48 -11.54 -6.12 5.92
N GLY A 49 -10.71 -6.05 6.95
CA GLY A 49 -9.42 -6.71 7.01
C GLY A 49 -8.31 -5.91 6.33
N SER A 50 -7.31 -6.61 5.78
CA SER A 50 -6.10 -5.96 5.26
C SER A 50 -5.37 -6.85 4.25
N ALA A 51 -4.82 -6.24 3.20
CA ALA A 51 -4.15 -6.96 2.12
C ALA A 51 -2.90 -6.22 1.60
N LYS A 52 -2.18 -6.83 0.67
CA LYS A 52 -1.02 -6.29 -0.03
C LYS A 52 -1.23 -6.50 -1.53
N LEU A 53 -1.28 -5.41 -2.30
CA LEU A 53 -1.31 -5.44 -3.76
C LEU A 53 0.12 -5.43 -4.27
N SER A 54 0.61 -6.50 -4.90
CA SER A 54 1.97 -6.64 -5.43
C SER A 54 2.03 -6.76 -6.95
N TYR A 55 3.10 -6.26 -7.57
CA TYR A 55 3.48 -6.61 -8.95
C TYR A 55 4.47 -7.77 -8.93
N ILE A 56 4.27 -8.77 -9.79
CA ILE A 56 5.10 -9.99 -9.87
C ILE A 56 5.79 -10.08 -11.23
N ASP A 57 7.11 -10.30 -11.21
CA ASP A 57 7.92 -10.61 -12.39
C ASP A 57 8.78 -11.86 -12.13
N GLY A 58 8.32 -13.01 -12.63
CA GLY A 58 8.91 -14.30 -12.33
C GLY A 58 8.87 -14.60 -10.83
N SER A 59 10.04 -14.65 -10.18
CA SER A 59 10.18 -14.83 -8.73
C SER A 59 10.35 -13.52 -7.95
N LYS A 60 10.35 -12.37 -8.62
CA LYS A 60 10.51 -11.06 -7.99
C LYS A 60 9.15 -10.45 -7.65
N GLU A 61 9.04 -9.94 -6.44
CA GLU A 61 7.90 -9.16 -5.95
C GLU A 61 8.28 -7.69 -5.81
N PHE A 62 7.40 -6.79 -6.25
CA PHE A 62 7.48 -5.36 -5.96
C PHE A 62 6.18 -4.86 -5.30
N ILE A 63 6.32 -4.14 -4.16
CA ILE A 63 5.27 -3.63 -3.25
C ILE A 63 3.86 -4.07 -3.63
N ILE A 64 3.12 -3.39 -4.51
CA ILE A 64 3.06 -1.96 -4.81
C ILE A 64 2.65 -1.22 -3.53
N ASN A 65 1.56 -1.60 -2.87
CA ASN A 65 1.08 -0.98 -1.63
C ASN A 65 0.31 -1.95 -0.73
N PHE A 66 0.17 -1.56 0.53
CA PHE A 66 -0.76 -2.18 1.45
C PHE A 66 -2.16 -1.59 1.26
N LEU A 67 -3.17 -2.42 1.49
CA LEU A 67 -4.59 -2.13 1.34
C LEU A 67 -5.29 -2.28 2.69
N GLN A 68 -6.08 -1.27 3.03
CA GLN A 68 -6.96 -1.16 4.19
C GLN A 68 -8.42 -1.09 3.73
N PRO A 69 -9.41 -1.16 4.66
CA PRO A 69 -10.81 -0.95 4.32
C PRO A 69 -11.01 0.35 3.53
N GLY A 70 -11.84 0.26 2.49
CA GLY A 70 -12.13 1.34 1.55
C GLY A 70 -11.14 1.52 0.40
N ASN A 71 -10.04 0.76 0.33
CA ASN A 71 -9.23 0.75 -0.89
C ASN A 71 -9.97 0.07 -2.04
N MET A 72 -10.27 0.86 -3.07
CA MET A 72 -10.77 0.41 -4.37
C MET A 72 -9.59 0.25 -5.34
N ILE A 73 -9.41 -0.94 -5.90
CA ILE A 73 -8.28 -1.27 -6.79
C ILE A 73 -8.72 -1.97 -8.08
N PHE A 74 -7.91 -1.83 -9.12
CA PHE A 74 -7.99 -2.63 -10.33
C PHE A 74 -6.84 -3.63 -10.33
N LEU A 75 -7.17 -4.91 -10.51
CA LEU A 75 -6.20 -6.00 -10.54
C LEU A 75 -6.05 -6.52 -11.97
N ASP A 76 -4.83 -6.48 -12.51
CA ASP A 76 -4.47 -7.05 -13.81
C ASP A 76 -3.67 -8.35 -13.67
N LYS A 77 -3.27 -8.94 -14.80
CA LYS A 77 -2.57 -10.22 -14.89
C LYS A 77 -1.14 -10.26 -14.31
N ASN A 78 -0.51 -9.10 -14.11
CA ASN A 78 0.83 -8.98 -13.55
C ASN A 78 0.79 -8.62 -12.05
N CYS A 79 -0.39 -8.29 -11.54
CA CYS A 79 -0.61 -7.90 -10.17
C CYS A 79 -1.33 -9.01 -9.37
N VAL A 80 -1.04 -9.09 -8.07
CA VAL A 80 -1.65 -10.05 -7.14
C VAL A 80 -2.07 -9.34 -5.85
N VAL A 81 -3.11 -9.84 -5.18
CA VAL A 81 -3.49 -9.36 -3.84
C VAL A 81 -3.30 -10.48 -2.83
N GLU A 82 -2.35 -10.34 -1.93
CA GLU A 82 -2.15 -11.25 -0.79
C GLU A 82 -2.95 -10.74 0.41
N ILE A 83 -3.79 -11.60 0.97
CA ILE A 83 -4.63 -11.30 2.15
C ILE A 83 -3.80 -11.47 3.42
N LEU A 84 -3.62 -10.40 4.21
CA LEU A 84 -2.70 -10.38 5.36
C LEU A 84 -3.37 -10.78 6.68
N ASN A 85 -4.69 -10.63 6.77
CA ASN A 85 -5.58 -11.08 7.84
C ASN A 85 -6.92 -11.47 7.20
N ASP A 86 -7.74 -12.31 7.83
CA ASP A 86 -9.06 -12.66 7.30
C ASP A 86 -9.83 -11.39 6.92
N SER A 87 -10.34 -11.33 5.68
CA SER A 87 -10.82 -10.09 5.05
C SER A 87 -12.14 -10.32 4.30
N ASP A 88 -13.01 -9.33 4.34
CA ASP A 88 -14.21 -9.27 3.49
C ASP A 88 -13.88 -8.44 2.23
N ILE A 89 -14.00 -9.08 1.07
CA ILE A 89 -13.68 -8.48 -0.24
C ILE A 89 -14.94 -8.40 -1.10
N LEU A 90 -15.10 -7.28 -1.78
CA LEU A 90 -16.14 -7.07 -2.80
C LEU A 90 -15.48 -7.15 -4.18
N GLU A 91 -15.91 -8.08 -5.03
CA GLU A 91 -15.43 -8.21 -6.41
C GLU A 91 -16.54 -7.82 -7.40
N LEU A 92 -16.18 -7.05 -8.42
CA LEU A 92 -17.05 -6.74 -9.56
C LEU A 92 -16.33 -7.03 -10.87
N ASN A 93 -17.07 -7.55 -11.85
CA ASN A 93 -16.60 -7.61 -13.22
C ASN A 93 -16.64 -6.20 -13.82
N ILE A 94 -15.59 -5.81 -14.55
CA ILE A 94 -15.50 -4.48 -15.17
C ILE A 94 -16.65 -4.18 -16.15
N LYS A 95 -17.34 -5.22 -16.65
CA LYS A 95 -18.52 -5.07 -17.52
C LYS A 95 -19.76 -4.54 -16.77
N ASP A 96 -19.85 -4.84 -15.48
CA ASP A 96 -21.04 -4.59 -14.66
C ASP A 96 -20.90 -3.29 -13.83
N ILE A 97 -19.74 -2.62 -13.93
CA ILE A 97 -19.45 -1.35 -13.25
C ILE A 97 -20.20 -0.15 -13.84
N SER A 98 -20.75 -0.28 -15.05
CA SER A 98 -21.39 0.81 -15.79
C SER A 98 -22.57 1.40 -15.03
N GLU A 99 -23.44 0.56 -14.47
CA GLU A 99 -24.60 0.98 -13.68
C GLU A 99 -24.22 1.70 -12.38
N LEU A 100 -23.04 1.41 -11.81
CA LEU A 100 -22.58 2.09 -10.59
C LEU A 100 -22.14 3.53 -10.86
N PHE A 101 -21.83 3.90 -12.11
CA PHE A 101 -21.52 5.30 -12.46
C PHE A 101 -22.73 6.23 -12.42
N GLU A 102 -23.96 5.70 -12.42
CA GLU A 102 -25.16 6.51 -12.14
C GLU A 102 -25.19 7.00 -10.68
N ASN A 103 -24.52 6.26 -9.77
CA ASN A 103 -24.33 6.69 -8.41
C ASN A 103 -23.17 7.70 -8.32
N ARG A 104 -23.51 8.93 -7.92
CA ARG A 104 -22.55 10.04 -7.73
C ARG A 104 -21.50 9.74 -6.67
N ASP A 105 -21.89 9.13 -5.55
CA ASP A 105 -21.02 8.88 -4.41
C ASP A 105 -20.03 7.76 -4.73
N PHE A 106 -20.47 6.70 -5.41
CA PHE A 106 -19.57 5.69 -6.01
C PHE A 106 -18.59 6.33 -7.00
N SER A 107 -19.09 7.12 -7.94
CA SER A 107 -18.27 7.78 -8.96
C SER A 107 -17.19 8.67 -8.36
N MET A 108 -17.55 9.49 -7.36
CA MET A 108 -16.59 10.35 -6.64
C MET A 108 -15.56 9.53 -5.87
N SER A 109 -15.99 8.47 -5.18
CA SER A 109 -15.12 7.58 -4.41
C SER A 109 -14.11 6.83 -5.29
N LEU A 110 -14.57 6.34 -6.44
CA LEU A 110 -13.71 5.70 -7.44
C LEU A 110 -12.73 6.69 -8.06
N VAL A 111 -13.17 7.90 -8.43
CA VAL A 111 -12.29 8.98 -8.93
C VAL A 111 -11.25 9.37 -7.88
N ASN A 112 -11.63 9.53 -6.60
CA ASN A 112 -10.71 9.81 -5.51
C ASN A 112 -9.67 8.68 -5.33
N SER A 113 -10.10 7.41 -5.40
CA SER A 113 -9.18 6.27 -5.36
C SER A 113 -8.22 6.26 -6.56
N LEU A 114 -8.70 6.54 -7.77
CA LEU A 114 -7.88 6.63 -8.98
C LEU A 114 -6.85 7.77 -8.88
N ILE A 115 -7.25 8.95 -8.40
CA ILE A 115 -6.32 10.08 -8.19
C ILE A 115 -5.22 9.69 -7.19
N ARG A 116 -5.56 9.08 -6.05
CA ARG A 116 -4.58 8.60 -5.07
C ARG A 116 -3.61 7.58 -5.69
N ASN A 117 -4.12 6.60 -6.41
CA ASN A 117 -3.30 5.59 -7.09
C ASN A 117 -2.36 6.21 -8.13
N VAL A 118 -2.83 7.13 -8.98
CA VAL A 118 -2.00 7.82 -9.99
C VAL A 118 -0.90 8.67 -9.34
N VAL A 119 -1.20 9.40 -8.27
CA VAL A 119 -0.20 10.19 -7.54
C VAL A 119 0.85 9.28 -6.88
N MET A 120 0.42 8.21 -6.22
CA MET A 120 1.30 7.22 -5.59
C MET A 120 2.23 6.54 -6.62
N GLN A 121 1.68 6.08 -7.75
CA GLN A 121 2.46 5.44 -8.81
C GLN A 121 3.46 6.40 -9.45
N ARG A 122 3.09 7.66 -9.66
CA ARG A 122 4.02 8.70 -10.15
C ARG A 122 5.16 8.96 -9.16
N GLN A 123 4.89 9.00 -7.85
CA GLN A 123 5.95 9.11 -6.85
C GLN A 123 6.87 7.89 -6.85
N ILE A 124 6.31 6.68 -6.96
CA ILE A 124 7.08 5.44 -7.08
C ILE A 124 8.00 5.47 -8.31
N ILE A 125 7.50 5.92 -9.47
CA ILE A 125 8.28 6.05 -10.70
C ILE A 125 9.39 7.10 -10.53
N ALA A 126 9.08 8.27 -9.96
CA ALA A 126 10.07 9.31 -9.71
C ALA A 126 11.17 8.83 -8.75
N ASP A 127 10.80 8.13 -7.67
CA ASP A 127 11.74 7.51 -6.76
C ASP A 127 12.64 6.51 -7.50
N ILE A 128 12.10 5.64 -8.35
CA ILE A 128 12.87 4.64 -9.12
C ILE A 128 13.83 5.30 -10.13
N VAL A 129 13.36 6.31 -10.87
CA VAL A 129 14.09 6.90 -11.99
C VAL A 129 15.17 7.89 -11.53
N PHE A 130 14.90 8.66 -10.48
CA PHE A 130 15.79 9.73 -10.00
C PHE A 130 16.49 9.40 -8.68
N GLY A 131 16.01 8.43 -7.91
CA GLY A 131 16.52 8.08 -6.59
C GLY A 131 17.50 6.91 -6.60
N ASN A 132 18.68 7.12 -6.01
CA ASN A 132 19.53 6.00 -5.58
C ASN A 132 18.92 5.31 -4.34
N LEU A 133 19.39 4.09 -4.01
CA LEU A 133 18.86 3.30 -2.89
C LEU A 133 18.90 4.06 -1.54
N GLU A 134 19.91 4.88 -1.29
CA GLU A 134 20.05 5.63 -0.04
C GLU A 134 18.98 6.72 0.08
N LEU A 135 18.83 7.55 -0.97
CA LEU A 135 17.80 8.59 -1.03
C LEU A 135 16.38 7.99 -0.96
N ARG A 136 16.12 6.88 -1.65
CA ARG A 136 14.81 6.21 -1.62
C ARG A 136 14.49 5.61 -0.25
N LEU A 137 15.49 5.06 0.44
CA LEU A 137 15.33 4.56 1.80
C LEU A 137 15.06 5.71 2.78
N GLU A 138 15.80 6.81 2.71
CA GLU A 138 15.57 7.98 3.56
C GLU A 138 14.20 8.61 3.33
N ASN A 139 13.82 8.85 2.07
CA ASN A 139 12.50 9.39 1.72
C ASN A 139 11.36 8.50 2.23
N PHE A 140 11.49 7.17 2.05
CA PHE A 140 10.52 6.22 2.57
C PHE A 140 10.38 6.31 4.10
N LEU A 141 11.51 6.34 4.82
CA LEU A 141 11.50 6.39 6.29
C LEU A 141 10.97 7.73 6.83
N ARG A 142 11.31 8.85 6.21
CA ARG A 142 10.78 10.18 6.57
C ARG A 142 9.27 10.26 6.33
N ASN A 143 8.79 9.79 5.17
CA ASN A 143 7.36 9.74 4.90
C ASN A 143 6.62 8.82 5.88
N LEU A 144 7.21 7.69 6.29
CA LEU A 144 6.62 6.79 7.26
C LEU A 144 6.54 7.39 8.68
N ALA A 145 7.59 8.09 9.12
CA ALA A 145 7.55 8.83 10.38
C ALA A 145 6.47 9.91 10.38
N ASN A 146 6.37 10.67 9.28
CA ASN A 146 5.34 11.71 9.11
C ASN A 146 3.91 11.13 9.15
N GLU A 147 3.69 9.96 8.56
CA GLU A 147 2.39 9.30 8.57
C GLU A 147 2.03 8.66 9.92
N GLN A 148 3.04 8.15 10.65
CA GLN A 148 2.86 7.63 12.02
C GLN A 148 2.70 8.75 13.06
N ASN A 149 3.24 9.94 12.79
CA ASN A 149 3.20 11.13 13.65
C ASN A 149 3.71 10.88 15.09
N GLU A 150 4.62 9.90 15.27
CA GLU A 150 5.28 9.64 16.54
C GLU A 150 6.51 10.54 16.72
N ASN A 151 6.58 11.28 17.83
CA ASN A 151 7.72 12.15 18.16
C ASN A 151 8.20 11.94 19.61
N LEU A 152 9.50 12.14 19.85
CA LEU A 152 10.12 12.12 21.17
C LEU A 152 11.07 13.31 21.31
N ARG A 153 10.71 14.28 22.16
CA ARG A 153 11.53 15.49 22.44
C ARG A 153 12.05 16.12 21.14
N ASP A 154 11.10 16.49 20.29
CA ASP A 154 11.29 17.15 18.99
C ASP A 154 11.99 16.32 17.90
N LYS A 155 12.23 15.03 18.12
CA LYS A 155 12.74 14.09 17.10
C LYS A 155 11.65 13.12 16.63
N SER A 156 11.51 12.95 15.33
CA SER A 156 10.57 12.00 14.75
C SER A 156 11.03 10.55 14.92
N ILE A 157 10.10 9.69 15.34
CA ILE A 157 10.29 8.25 15.45
C ILE A 157 9.66 7.58 14.24
N VAL A 158 10.39 6.63 13.65
CA VAL A 158 9.86 5.69 12.67
C VAL A 158 9.81 4.29 13.28
N THR A 159 8.61 3.71 13.29
CA THR A 159 8.37 2.31 13.63
C THR A 159 8.27 1.51 12.34
N LEU A 160 9.08 0.45 12.19
CA LEU A 160 8.97 -0.48 11.05
C LEU A 160 8.02 -1.65 11.41
N PRO A 161 6.79 -1.70 10.86
CA PRO A 161 5.86 -2.79 11.13
C PRO A 161 6.20 -4.08 10.37
N PHE A 162 7.27 -4.08 9.56
CA PHE A 162 7.63 -5.17 8.66
C PHE A 162 9.13 -5.50 8.68
N SER A 163 9.52 -6.54 7.95
CA SER A 163 10.92 -6.98 7.83
C SER A 163 11.71 -6.21 6.76
N ILE A 164 13.05 -6.29 6.81
CA ILE A 164 13.93 -5.77 5.75
C ILE A 164 13.62 -6.40 4.38
N THR A 165 13.06 -7.61 4.31
CA THR A 165 12.60 -8.22 3.05
C THR A 165 11.42 -7.45 2.45
N VAL A 166 10.42 -7.12 3.26
CA VAL A 166 9.26 -6.31 2.82
C VAL A 166 9.70 -4.90 2.44
N LEU A 167 10.62 -4.30 3.20
CA LEU A 167 11.24 -3.01 2.84
C LEU A 167 11.97 -3.08 1.49
N ALA A 168 12.62 -4.21 1.19
CA ALA A 168 13.32 -4.39 -0.07
C ALA A 168 12.35 -4.53 -1.26
N ASN A 169 11.28 -5.29 -1.10
CA ASN A 169 10.23 -5.41 -2.13
C ASN A 169 9.46 -4.08 -2.30
N LEU A 170 9.30 -3.27 -1.23
CA LEU A 170 8.82 -1.88 -1.31
C LEU A 170 9.78 -1.01 -2.13
N LEU A 171 11.07 -1.00 -1.80
CA LEU A 171 12.05 -0.15 -2.51
C LEU A 171 12.39 -0.68 -3.91
N GLY A 172 12.06 -1.92 -4.25
CA GLY A 172 12.42 -2.53 -5.54
C GLY A 172 13.91 -2.81 -5.68
N PHE A 173 14.56 -3.20 -4.57
CA PHE A 173 15.96 -3.62 -4.54
C PHE A 173 16.11 -4.98 -3.85
N GLU A 174 17.27 -5.59 -4.00
CA GLU A 174 17.59 -6.81 -3.26
C GLU A 174 17.74 -6.56 -1.76
N ARG A 175 17.28 -7.53 -0.96
CA ARG A 175 17.34 -7.51 0.51
C ARG A 175 18.74 -7.22 1.05
N GLN A 176 19.78 -7.74 0.40
CA GLN A 176 21.17 -7.52 0.82
C GLN A 176 21.60 -6.06 0.66
N SER A 177 21.26 -5.43 -0.47
CA SER A 177 21.56 -4.02 -0.73
C SER A 177 20.84 -3.13 0.28
N VAL A 178 19.54 -3.35 0.51
CA VAL A 178 18.73 -2.59 1.47
C VAL A 178 19.24 -2.77 2.90
N SER A 179 19.59 -4.00 3.30
CA SER A 179 20.23 -4.28 4.59
C SER A 179 21.56 -3.53 4.75
N THR A 180 22.39 -3.51 3.71
CA THR A 180 23.69 -2.82 3.73
C THR A 180 23.50 -1.31 3.92
N THR A 181 22.62 -0.69 3.13
CA THR A 181 22.35 0.76 3.23
C THR A 181 21.66 1.12 4.54
N PHE A 182 20.72 0.31 5.04
CA PHE A 182 20.10 0.54 6.36
C PHE A 182 21.14 0.51 7.49
N ASN A 183 22.09 -0.42 7.44
CA ASN A 183 23.21 -0.46 8.39
C ASN A 183 24.20 0.71 8.19
N LYS A 184 24.36 1.24 6.97
CA LYS A 184 25.12 2.46 6.72
C LYS A 184 24.49 3.66 7.44
N LEU A 185 23.17 3.85 7.31
CA LEU A 185 22.43 4.92 7.98
C LEU A 185 22.49 4.82 9.52
N LEU A 186 22.51 3.61 10.08
CA LEU A 186 22.74 3.38 11.50
C LEU A 186 24.17 3.77 11.95
N ARG A 187 25.18 3.48 11.12
CA ARG A 187 26.59 3.79 11.43
C ARG A 187 26.93 5.28 11.25
N SER A 188 26.28 5.96 10.32
CA SER A 188 26.44 7.42 10.12
C SER A 188 25.64 8.26 11.10
N GLY A 189 24.76 7.64 11.91
CA GLY A 189 23.93 8.33 12.90
C GLY A 189 22.67 8.98 12.34
N VAL A 190 22.40 8.85 11.03
CA VAL A 190 21.16 9.30 10.35
C VAL A 190 19.93 8.55 10.88
N LEU A 191 20.11 7.27 11.22
CA LEU A 191 19.16 6.49 12.00
C LEU A 191 19.78 6.11 13.34
N GLN A 192 19.00 6.23 14.42
CA GLN A 192 19.42 5.82 15.76
C GLN A 192 18.44 4.79 16.31
N LYS A 193 18.94 3.66 16.81
CA LYS A 193 18.09 2.57 17.32
C LYS A 193 17.46 2.97 18.66
N TYR A 194 16.13 3.00 18.71
CA TYR A 194 15.36 3.33 19.91
C TYR A 194 14.66 2.10 20.52
N GLY A 195 14.31 1.10 19.69
CA GLY A 195 13.70 -0.15 20.15
C GLY A 195 14.03 -1.33 19.23
N LYS A 196 13.23 -2.41 19.31
CA LYS A 196 13.38 -3.59 18.44
C LYS A 196 13.19 -3.22 16.96
N ASN A 197 12.09 -2.50 16.67
CA ASN A 197 11.71 -2.02 15.34
C ASN A 197 11.50 -0.49 15.29
N LYS A 198 11.89 0.25 16.35
CA LYS A 198 11.74 1.71 16.42
C LYS A 198 13.08 2.41 16.26
N PHE A 199 13.11 3.45 15.45
CA PHE A 199 14.30 4.24 15.14
C PHE A 199 13.98 5.73 15.25
N ILE A 200 14.94 6.53 15.69
CA ILE A 200 14.89 7.98 15.65
C ILE A 200 15.56 8.44 14.34
N LEU A 201 14.91 9.33 13.61
CA LEU A 201 15.50 10.04 12.48
C LEU A 201 16.28 11.26 12.99
N ALA A 202 17.47 11.47 12.41
CA ALA A 202 18.26 12.68 12.61
C ALA A 202 17.91 13.79 11.60
#